data_AF-B4ITK0-F1
#
_entry.id   AF-B4ITK0-F1
#
_cell.length_a   1.000
_cell.length_b   1.000
_cell.length_c   1.000
_cell.angle_alpha   90.00
_cell.angle_beta   90.00
_cell.angle_gamma   90.00
#
_symmetry.space_group_name_H-M   'P 1'
#
loop_
_entity.id
_entity.type
_entity.pdbx_description
1 polymer ?
#
loop_
_entity_poly.entity_id
_entity_poly.type
_entity_poly.pdbx_seq_one_letter_code
_entity_poly.pdbx_strand_id
1 'polypeptide(L)'
;MQLKSDNTTCRGYFVCKALYPVVDLDPQWAQCPEGYFFDEDRQVCGTATSVVCTHNRCEGRGTMLVTSSSNNCHNYIRCVDNKEVTEETCHLDYFFDETVEACSSKIIYDKCCDDRD
;
A
#
# COMPACT_ATOMS: atom_id res chain seq x y z
N MET A 1 15.32 -15.67 9.85
CA MET A 1 14.44 -15.54 8.68
C MET A 1 14.12 -14.06 8.56
N GLN A 2 14.25 -13.49 7.37
CA GLN A 2 14.00 -12.06 7.13
C GLN A 2 13.05 -11.94 5.96
N LEU A 3 12.10 -11.00 6.04
CA LEU A 3 11.19 -10.67 4.96
C LEU A 3 11.65 -9.36 4.31
N LYS A 4 11.65 -9.30 2.98
CA LYS A 4 12.03 -8.10 2.22
C LYS A 4 10.98 -7.80 1.17
N SER A 5 10.66 -6.52 0.97
CA SER A 5 9.76 -6.09 -0.10
C SER A 5 10.28 -6.62 -1.45
N ASP A 6 9.35 -7.02 -2.32
CA ASP A 6 9.71 -7.37 -3.69
C ASP A 6 10.00 -6.14 -4.57
N ASN A 7 9.80 -4.94 -4.01
CA ASN A 7 10.03 -3.63 -4.63
C ASN A 7 9.36 -3.47 -6.00
N THR A 8 8.27 -4.20 -6.22
CA THR A 8 7.52 -4.28 -7.47
C THR A 8 6.02 -4.14 -7.23
N THR A 9 5.52 -4.74 -6.15
CA THR A 9 4.12 -4.76 -5.76
C THR A 9 3.96 -4.28 -4.32
N CYS A 10 2.76 -3.81 -3.95
CA CYS A 10 2.49 -3.48 -2.55
C CYS A 10 2.32 -4.71 -1.65
N ARG A 11 2.08 -5.89 -2.25
CA ARG A 11 1.68 -7.11 -1.54
C ARG A 11 2.80 -8.14 -1.45
N GLY A 12 3.70 -8.14 -2.41
CA GLY A 12 4.72 -9.17 -2.58
C GLY A 12 5.97 -8.91 -1.74
N TYR A 13 6.57 -10.01 -1.29
CA TYR A 13 7.78 -9.99 -0.50
C TYR A 13 8.56 -11.30 -0.66
N PHE A 14 9.84 -11.24 -0.33
CA PHE A 14 10.76 -12.36 -0.32
C PHE A 14 10.98 -12.86 1.10
N VAL A 15 10.89 -14.18 1.29
CA VAL A 15 11.29 -14.90 2.50
C VAL A 15 12.75 -15.31 2.34
N CYS A 16 13.64 -14.55 2.97
CA CYS A 16 15.07 -14.79 2.94
C CYS A 16 15.49 -15.73 4.09
N LYS A 17 16.26 -16.77 3.75
CA LYS A 17 16.93 -17.62 4.73
C LYS A 17 18.04 -16.83 5.41
N ALA A 18 18.22 -17.09 6.72
CA ALA A 18 19.30 -16.49 7.49
C ALA A 18 20.61 -17.26 7.22
N LEU A 19 21.18 -17.04 6.04
CA LEU A 19 22.48 -17.56 5.69
C LEU A 19 23.55 -16.58 6.22
N TYR A 20 24.56 -17.10 6.89
CA TYR A 20 25.73 -16.34 7.31
C TYR A 20 26.97 -17.14 6.92
N PRO A 21 28.01 -16.53 6.30
CA PRO A 21 28.17 -15.10 5.99
C PRO A 21 27.63 -14.69 4.60
N VAL A 22 26.91 -15.57 3.92
CA VAL A 22 26.46 -15.37 2.53
C VAL A 22 25.04 -14.82 2.46
N VAL A 23 24.72 -14.12 1.39
CA VAL A 23 23.35 -13.70 1.10
C VAL A 23 22.53 -14.87 0.53
N ASP A 24 21.22 -14.86 0.76
CA ASP A 24 20.30 -15.79 0.12
C ASP A 24 20.05 -15.34 -1.33
N LEU A 25 20.56 -16.09 -2.29
CA LEU A 25 20.42 -15.81 -3.73
C LEU A 25 19.15 -16.44 -4.34
N ASP A 26 18.44 -17.28 -3.58
CA ASP A 26 17.22 -17.96 -4.02
C ASP A 26 16.12 -17.82 -2.94
N PRO A 27 15.71 -16.58 -2.61
CA PRO A 27 14.66 -16.37 -1.64
C PRO A 27 13.30 -16.80 -2.20
N GLN A 28 12.44 -17.33 -1.33
CA GLN A 28 11.09 -17.72 -1.74
C GLN A 28 10.21 -16.48 -1.82
N TRP A 29 9.51 -16.29 -2.94
CA TRP A 29 8.52 -15.22 -3.06
C TRP A 29 7.19 -15.63 -2.42
N ALA A 30 6.57 -14.70 -1.71
CA ALA A 30 5.23 -14.81 -1.15
C ALA A 30 4.49 -13.47 -1.30
N GLN A 31 3.19 -13.47 -1.00
CA GLN A 31 2.36 -12.26 -1.07
C GLN A 31 1.39 -12.21 0.11
N CYS A 32 1.09 -11.00 0.56
CA CYS A 32 0.08 -10.74 1.58
C CYS A 32 -1.33 -11.09 1.07
N PRO A 33 -2.30 -11.40 1.95
CA PRO A 33 -3.70 -11.60 1.54
C PRO A 33 -4.29 -10.37 0.82
N GLU A 34 -5.41 -10.55 0.12
CA GLU A 34 -6.16 -9.44 -0.47
C GLU A 34 -6.53 -8.39 0.60
N GLY A 35 -6.41 -7.11 0.26
CA GLY A 35 -6.62 -5.99 1.20
C GLY A 35 -5.40 -5.58 2.05
N TYR A 36 -4.34 -6.40 2.10
CA TYR A 36 -3.16 -6.16 2.95
C TYR A 36 -1.90 -5.93 2.13
N PHE A 37 -1.03 -5.04 2.61
CA PHE A 37 0.27 -4.73 2.02
C PHE A 37 1.41 -5.20 2.93
N PHE A 38 2.56 -5.49 2.33
CA PHE A 38 3.73 -5.92 3.08
C PHE A 38 4.38 -4.72 3.78
N ASP A 39 4.39 -4.75 5.11
CA ASP A 39 5.08 -3.78 5.96
C ASP A 39 6.47 -4.33 6.30
N GLU A 40 7.49 -3.84 5.58
CA GLU A 40 8.86 -4.31 5.80
C GLU A 40 9.40 -3.92 7.18
N ASP A 41 9.04 -2.75 7.71
CA ASP A 41 9.51 -2.30 9.03
C ASP A 41 8.98 -3.20 10.15
N ARG A 42 7.70 -3.56 10.06
CA ARG A 42 7.03 -4.40 11.06
C ARG A 42 7.14 -5.90 10.75
N GLN A 43 7.64 -6.28 9.57
CA GLN A 43 7.75 -7.65 9.09
C GLN A 43 6.41 -8.40 9.09
N VAL A 44 5.31 -7.72 8.73
CA VAL A 44 3.95 -8.27 8.72
C VAL A 44 3.14 -7.77 7.51
N CYS A 45 2.00 -8.40 7.25
CA CYS A 45 1.00 -7.86 6.33
C CYS A 45 0.11 -6.85 7.08
N GLY A 46 0.27 -5.56 6.78
CA GLY A 46 -0.52 -4.46 7.36
C GLY A 46 -1.70 -4.07 6.46
N THR A 47 -2.66 -3.31 7.00
CA THR A 47 -3.74 -2.77 6.16
C THR A 47 -3.17 -1.76 5.16
N ALA A 48 -3.76 -1.67 3.97
CA ALA A 48 -3.24 -0.78 2.91
C ALA A 48 -3.11 0.70 3.33
N THR A 49 -3.95 1.17 4.26
CA THR A 49 -3.89 2.54 4.81
C THR A 49 -2.75 2.75 5.81
N SER A 50 -2.24 1.66 6.42
CA SER A 50 -1.18 1.68 7.43
C SER A 50 0.23 1.48 6.87
N VAL A 51 0.35 1.21 5.56
CA VAL A 51 1.61 0.87 4.88
C VAL A 51 1.87 1.87 3.77
N VAL A 52 3.05 2.48 3.79
CA VAL A 52 3.53 3.34 2.70
C VAL A 52 3.90 2.44 1.53
N CYS A 53 3.20 2.59 0.40
CA CYS A 53 3.52 1.91 -0.86
C CYS A 53 3.24 2.82 -2.05
N THR A 54 4.21 2.93 -2.96
CA THR A 54 4.13 3.77 -4.17
C THR A 54 3.92 2.96 -5.46
N HIS A 55 3.65 1.66 -5.34
CA HIS A 55 3.24 0.79 -6.45
C HIS A 55 1.72 0.74 -6.58
N ASN A 56 1.19 -0.17 -7.42
CA ASN A 56 -0.25 -0.35 -7.65
C ASN A 56 -0.98 -0.68 -6.34
N ARG A 57 -1.69 0.29 -5.78
CA ARG A 57 -2.49 0.15 -4.55
C ARG A 57 -3.82 -0.56 -4.78
N CYS A 58 -4.24 -0.75 -6.03
CA CYS A 58 -5.45 -1.48 -6.39
C CYS A 58 -5.27 -3.01 -6.40
N GLU A 59 -4.04 -3.52 -6.34
CA GLU A 59 -3.78 -4.95 -6.43
C GLU A 59 -4.45 -5.71 -5.26
N GLY A 60 -5.33 -6.68 -5.58
CA GLY A 60 -6.05 -7.45 -4.56
C GLY A 60 -7.10 -6.63 -3.80
N ARG A 61 -7.62 -5.54 -4.41
CA ARG A 61 -8.65 -4.64 -3.86
C ARG A 61 -9.95 -4.62 -4.67
N GLY A 62 -9.96 -5.21 -5.87
CA GLY A 62 -11.10 -5.25 -6.77
C GLY A 62 -11.40 -3.91 -7.44
N THR A 63 -12.70 -3.59 -7.52
CA THR A 63 -13.21 -2.33 -8.06
C THR A 63 -13.72 -1.49 -6.90
N MET A 64 -12.98 -0.44 -6.54
CA MET A 64 -13.25 0.45 -5.40
C MET A 64 -12.45 1.75 -5.54
N LEU A 65 -12.66 2.70 -4.63
CA LEU A 65 -11.77 3.86 -4.47
C LEU A 65 -10.80 3.63 -3.31
N VAL A 66 -9.52 3.90 -3.51
CA VAL A 66 -8.48 3.76 -2.48
C VAL A 66 -7.74 5.07 -2.26
N THR A 67 -7.21 5.27 -1.06
CA THR A 67 -6.37 6.43 -0.74
C THR A 67 -5.14 6.42 -1.65
N SER A 68 -4.85 7.55 -2.29
CA SER A 68 -3.58 7.73 -2.97
C SER A 68 -2.51 8.01 -1.94
N SER A 69 -1.31 7.49 -2.15
CA SER A 69 -0.18 7.89 -1.34
C SER A 69 0.24 9.35 -1.58
N SER A 70 -0.29 10.03 -2.60
CA SER A 70 0.11 11.38 -3.00
C SER A 70 -0.78 12.49 -2.41
N ASN A 71 -0.25 13.71 -2.44
CA ASN A 71 -0.97 14.92 -2.03
C ASN A 71 -1.57 14.83 -0.62
N ASN A 72 -0.81 14.35 0.37
CA ASN A 72 -1.16 14.37 1.80
C ASN A 72 -2.62 13.94 2.09
N CYS A 73 -3.01 12.77 1.56
CA CYS A 73 -4.34 12.18 1.71
C CYS A 73 -5.50 12.95 1.03
N HIS A 74 -5.22 13.97 0.21
CA HIS A 74 -6.24 14.67 -0.59
C HIS A 74 -6.55 13.95 -1.91
N ASN A 75 -5.70 13.02 -2.34
CA ASN A 75 -5.90 12.26 -3.55
C ASN A 75 -6.44 10.85 -3.27
N TYR A 76 -7.18 10.33 -4.24
CA TYR A 76 -7.65 8.94 -4.27
C TYR A 76 -7.46 8.34 -5.65
N ILE A 77 -7.42 7.01 -5.70
CA ILE A 77 -7.23 6.24 -6.91
C ILE A 77 -8.50 5.44 -7.18
N ARG A 78 -8.99 5.50 -8.42
CA ARG A 78 -10.06 4.63 -8.89
C ARG A 78 -9.48 3.30 -9.34
N CYS A 79 -9.87 2.25 -8.63
CA CYS A 79 -9.54 0.87 -8.98
C CYS A 79 -10.66 0.26 -9.82
N VAL A 80 -10.29 -0.42 -10.90
CA VAL A 80 -11.19 -1.30 -11.65
C VAL A 80 -10.46 -2.61 -11.91
N ASP A 81 -11.06 -3.73 -11.51
CA ASP A 81 -10.49 -5.07 -11.66
C ASP A 81 -9.03 -5.17 -11.18
N ASN A 82 -8.77 -4.64 -9.98
CA ASN A 82 -7.45 -4.60 -9.33
C ASN A 82 -6.39 -3.69 -9.98
N LYS A 83 -6.80 -2.78 -10.88
CA LYS A 83 -5.88 -1.88 -11.58
C LYS A 83 -6.20 -0.42 -11.29
N GLU A 84 -5.17 0.39 -11.13
CA GLU A 84 -5.29 1.84 -11.09
C GLU A 84 -5.72 2.36 -12.46
N VAL A 85 -6.87 3.04 -12.50
CA VAL A 85 -7.40 3.63 -13.74
C VAL A 85 -7.12 5.12 -13.79
N THR A 86 -7.31 5.81 -12.67
CA THR A 86 -7.09 7.25 -12.56
C THR A 86 -6.85 7.64 -11.12
N GLU A 87 -6.10 8.71 -10.92
CA GLU A 87 -5.93 9.39 -9.65
C GLU A 87 -6.66 10.73 -9.71
N GLU A 88 -7.50 10.99 -8.71
CA GLU A 88 -8.36 12.16 -8.62
C GLU A 88 -8.11 12.87 -7.28
N THR A 89 -8.28 14.19 -7.26
CA THR A 89 -8.14 15.00 -6.04
C THR A 89 -9.51 15.35 -5.47
N CYS A 90 -9.66 15.23 -4.17
CA CYS A 90 -10.85 15.68 -3.45
C CYS A 90 -11.07 17.19 -3.64
N HIS A 91 -12.33 17.58 -3.84
CA HIS A 91 -12.69 18.99 -3.99
C HIS A 91 -12.62 19.74 -2.65
N LEU A 92 -12.49 21.06 -2.70
CA LEU A 92 -12.54 21.95 -1.53
C LEU A 92 -11.49 21.61 -0.43
N ASP A 93 -10.33 21.08 -0.85
CA ASP A 93 -9.24 20.70 0.06
C ASP A 93 -9.65 19.62 1.10
N TYR A 94 -10.60 18.77 0.72
CA TYR A 94 -11.04 17.64 1.55
C TYR A 94 -10.03 16.50 1.49
N PHE A 95 -10.10 15.62 2.48
CA PHE A 95 -9.26 14.43 2.60
C PHE A 95 -10.07 13.21 2.16
N PHE A 96 -9.44 12.27 1.49
CA PHE A 96 -10.10 11.04 1.10
C PHE A 96 -10.11 10.03 2.25
N ASP A 97 -11.30 9.56 2.62
CA ASP A 97 -11.49 8.50 3.61
C ASP A 97 -11.82 7.19 2.89
N GLU A 98 -10.82 6.31 2.77
CA GLU A 98 -10.95 4.99 2.12
C GLU A 98 -11.96 4.08 2.82
N THR A 99 -12.25 4.28 4.11
CA THR A 99 -13.20 3.43 4.84
C THR A 99 -14.65 3.62 4.40
N VAL A 100 -14.95 4.79 3.82
CA VAL A 100 -16.27 5.16 3.29
C VAL A 100 -16.22 5.50 1.80
N GLU A 101 -15.06 5.34 1.16
CA GLU A 101 -14.81 5.63 -0.25
C GLU A 101 -15.26 7.04 -0.69
N ALA A 102 -15.02 8.05 0.15
CA ALA A 102 -15.51 9.40 -0.09
C ALA A 102 -14.58 10.49 0.45
N CYS A 103 -14.67 11.67 -0.16
CA CYS A 103 -14.02 12.87 0.34
C CYS A 103 -14.74 13.41 1.57
N SER A 104 -13.98 13.74 2.61
CA SER A 104 -14.44 14.19 3.91
C SER A 104 -13.72 15.47 4.32
N SER A 105 -14.40 16.34 5.05
CA SER A 105 -13.76 17.52 5.68
C SER A 105 -12.95 17.18 6.93
N LYS A 106 -13.05 15.93 7.42
CA LYS A 106 -12.23 15.43 8.51
C LYS A 106 -10.81 15.14 8.00
N ILE A 107 -9.80 15.61 8.73
CA ILE A 107 -8.40 15.32 8.44
C ILE A 107 -8.15 13.80 8.60
N ILE A 108 -7.49 13.22 7.61
CA ILE A 108 -7.09 11.81 7.58
C ILE A 108 -5.57 11.75 7.80
N TYR A 109 -5.15 10.93 8.76
CA TYR A 109 -3.75 10.75 9.18
C TYR A 109 -3.27 9.33 8.86
N ASP A 110 -3.75 8.76 7.76
CA ASP A 110 -3.37 7.41 7.36
C ASP A 110 -1.92 7.41 6.91
N LYS A 111 -1.10 6.53 7.53
CA LYS A 111 0.33 6.40 7.26
C LYS A 111 0.63 6.30 5.75
N CYS A 112 -0.21 5.64 4.97
CA CYS A 112 0.02 5.46 3.54
C CYS A 112 0.11 6.77 2.71
N CYS A 113 -0.39 7.89 3.22
CA CYS A 113 -0.47 9.16 2.51
C CYS A 113 0.07 10.36 3.31
N ASP A 114 0.20 10.24 4.64
CA ASP A 114 0.70 11.30 5.53
C ASP A 114 2.19 11.12 5.91
N ASP A 115 2.69 9.89 6.08
CA ASP A 115 4.07 9.61 6.52
C ASP A 115 5.09 9.62 5.36
N ARG A 116 5.26 10.76 4.68
CA ARG A 116 6.28 10.93 3.62
C ARG A 116 7.62 11.54 4.08
N ASP A 117 7.80 11.74 5.38
CA ASP A 117 9.04 12.26 5.99
C ASP A 117 10.01 11.15 6.44
#